data_AF-A0A522TL20-F1
#
_entry.id   AF-A0A522TL20-F1
#
_cell.length_a   1.000
_cell.length_b   1.000
_cell.length_c   1.000
_cell.angle_alpha   90.00
_cell.angle_beta   90.00
_cell.angle_gamma   90.00
#
_symmetry.space_group_name_H-M   'P 1'
#
loop_
_entity.id
_entity.type
_entity.pdbx_description
1 polymer ?
#
loop_
_entity_poly.entity_id
_entity_poly.type
_entity_poly.pdbx_seq_one_letter_code
_entity_poly.pdbx_strand_id
1 'polypeptide(L)'
;MPHARKMSANLKIPVGEDRQMDRRITAPSVFKSVIIPATILISGLSLTACGSSATHNAQQACHYVQESISQYNLGKSQTDPAVRASYQKKALVLLGKALPLAAIAAGANGEYQALQTTLSQASRVPESLLINALTRQCAQILPNSNQQVPGGYVPPANVNAGQ
;
A
#
# COMPACT_ATOMS: atom_id res chain seq x y z
N MET A 1 -5.26 37.67 44.02
CA MET A 1 -5.41 38.73 42.99
C MET A 1 -4.02 39.04 42.45
N PRO A 2 -3.75 39.25 41.14
CA PRO A 2 -4.65 39.32 39.97
C PRO A 2 -4.27 38.42 38.75
N HIS A 3 -5.28 38.22 37.88
CA HIS A 3 -5.31 38.15 36.39
C HIS A 3 -4.31 37.27 35.60
N ALA A 4 -4.74 36.19 34.90
CA ALA A 4 -5.62 36.06 33.71
C ALA A 4 -4.90 36.19 32.35
N ARG A 5 -4.96 35.12 31.52
CA ARG A 5 -5.60 35.16 30.18
C ARG A 5 -5.63 33.78 29.49
N LYS A 6 -6.84 33.40 29.09
CA LYS A 6 -7.19 32.44 28.04
C LYS A 6 -6.47 32.77 26.73
N MET A 7 -6.10 31.77 25.93
CA MET A 7 -6.42 31.73 24.49
C MET A 7 -6.61 30.27 24.03
N SER A 8 -7.86 29.96 23.71
CA SER A 8 -8.29 28.77 22.98
C SER A 8 -7.93 28.95 21.50
N ALA A 9 -7.27 27.96 20.88
CA ALA A 9 -7.20 27.85 19.43
C ALA A 9 -8.12 26.71 18.97
N ASN A 10 -9.27 27.15 18.47
CA ASN A 10 -10.34 26.37 17.87
C ASN A 10 -9.90 25.95 16.45
N LEU A 11 -9.43 24.71 16.27
CA LEU A 11 -9.15 24.21 14.93
C LEU A 11 -10.44 23.62 14.35
N LYS A 12 -11.10 24.47 13.57
CA LYS A 12 -12.29 24.22 12.76
C LYS A 12 -11.97 23.12 11.73
N ILE A 13 -12.52 21.92 11.93
CA ILE A 13 -12.53 20.85 10.92
C ILE A 13 -13.69 21.16 9.96
N PRO A 14 -13.46 21.32 8.63
CA PRO A 14 -14.55 21.30 7.67
C PRO A 14 -15.03 19.85 7.48
N VAL A 15 -16.17 19.54 8.11
CA VAL A 15 -17.07 18.45 7.72
C VAL A 15 -17.89 19.00 6.54
N GLY A 16 -17.57 18.53 5.33
CA GLY A 16 -18.32 18.79 4.10
C GLY A 16 -19.14 17.57 3.75
N GLU A 17 -20.30 17.46 4.38
CA GLU A 17 -21.41 16.59 4.00
C GLU A 17 -22.23 17.32 2.94
N ASP A 18 -22.45 16.72 1.76
CA ASP A 18 -23.62 17.03 0.93
C ASP A 18 -23.95 15.83 0.02
N ARG A 19 -24.80 14.96 0.56
CA ARG A 19 -25.71 14.13 -0.24
C ARG A 19 -26.83 15.03 -0.78
N GLN A 20 -26.81 15.30 -2.07
CA GLN A 20 -27.98 15.72 -2.86
C GLN A 20 -27.85 14.93 -4.18
N MET A 21 -28.46 13.76 -4.36
CA MET A 21 -29.90 13.54 -4.55
C MET A 21 -30.54 14.51 -5.55
N ASP A 22 -29.99 14.62 -6.76
CA ASP A 22 -30.76 15.07 -7.93
C ASP A 22 -31.20 13.85 -8.76
N ARG A 23 -32.29 13.22 -8.31
CA ARG A 23 -33.17 12.43 -9.17
C ARG A 23 -34.12 13.41 -9.87
N ARG A 24 -33.68 14.02 -10.98
CA ARG A 24 -34.63 14.53 -11.97
C ARG A 24 -34.80 13.51 -13.08
N ILE A 25 -35.83 12.71 -12.87
CA ILE A 25 -36.59 12.05 -13.94
C ILE A 25 -37.12 13.18 -14.82
N THR A 26 -36.63 13.32 -16.06
CA THR A 26 -37.31 14.12 -17.09
C THR A 26 -37.22 13.37 -18.42
N ALA A 27 -38.39 13.21 -19.01
CA ALA A 27 -38.74 12.38 -20.16
C ALA A 27 -37.95 12.69 -21.44
N PRO A 28 -37.93 11.74 -22.40
CA PRO A 28 -37.23 11.89 -23.68
C PRO A 28 -37.95 12.92 -24.56
N SER A 29 -37.23 13.97 -24.97
CA SER A 29 -37.69 14.85 -26.04
C SER A 29 -37.03 14.46 -27.36
N VAL A 30 -37.91 14.40 -28.34
CA VAL A 30 -37.82 13.72 -29.63
C VAL A 30 -37.21 14.70 -30.63
N PHE A 31 -36.17 14.24 -31.34
CA PHE A 31 -35.78 14.63 -32.68
C PHE A 31 -35.50 16.13 -32.95
N LYS A 32 -34.22 16.40 -33.23
CA LYS A 32 -33.84 17.15 -34.43
C LYS A 32 -32.47 16.69 -34.90
N SER A 33 -32.48 16.05 -36.07
CA SER A 33 -31.31 15.58 -36.80
C SER A 33 -30.31 16.72 -37.00
N VAL A 34 -29.10 16.51 -36.49
CA VAL A 34 -27.91 17.21 -36.96
C VAL A 34 -26.89 16.13 -37.28
N ILE A 35 -26.69 15.91 -38.57
CA ILE A 35 -25.62 15.08 -39.11
C ILE A 35 -24.31 15.85 -38.83
N ILE A 36 -23.56 15.43 -37.81
CA ILE A 36 -22.18 15.88 -37.57
C ILE A 36 -21.27 14.66 -37.70
N PRO A 37 -20.22 14.71 -38.53
CA PRO A 37 -19.39 13.57 -38.84
C PRO A 37 -18.53 13.14 -37.65
N ALA A 38 -18.16 11.87 -37.68
CA ALA A 38 -17.34 11.18 -36.70
C ALA A 38 -16.00 11.87 -36.39
N THR A 39 -15.78 12.17 -35.11
CA THR A 39 -14.44 12.25 -34.49
C THR A 39 -14.52 11.62 -33.09
N ILE A 40 -14.52 10.29 -33.03
CA ILE A 40 -14.18 9.53 -31.82
C ILE A 40 -12.68 9.26 -31.90
N LEU A 41 -11.82 10.19 -31.51
CA LEU A 41 -10.39 9.89 -31.43
C LEU A 41 -9.70 10.61 -30.26
N ILE A 42 -9.42 9.78 -29.24
CA ILE A 42 -8.19 9.75 -28.43
C ILE A 42 -8.12 10.77 -27.29
N SER A 43 -8.73 10.42 -26.16
CA SER A 43 -8.37 10.95 -24.83
C SER A 43 -7.87 9.80 -23.95
N GLY A 44 -6.83 9.08 -24.38
CA GLY A 44 -6.43 7.82 -23.72
C GLY A 44 -4.93 7.53 -23.61
N LEU A 45 -4.03 8.43 -24.05
CA LEU A 45 -2.59 8.13 -24.14
C LEU A 45 -1.73 8.77 -23.04
N SER A 46 -2.32 9.45 -22.05
CA SER A 46 -1.57 10.16 -21.00
C SER A 46 -1.41 9.38 -19.69
N LEU A 47 -1.98 8.17 -19.56
CA LEU A 47 -2.03 7.43 -18.29
C LEU A 47 -0.86 6.45 -18.07
N THR A 48 0.07 6.35 -19.01
CA THR A 48 1.19 5.38 -18.92
C THR A 48 2.35 5.88 -18.04
N ALA A 49 2.44 7.19 -17.75
CA ALA A 49 3.54 7.73 -16.96
C ALA A 49 3.37 7.54 -15.44
N CYS A 50 2.14 7.62 -14.89
CA CYS A 50 1.90 7.39 -13.46
C CYS A 50 1.93 5.91 -13.08
N GLY A 51 1.60 5.00 -14.01
CA GLY A 51 1.61 3.55 -13.77
C GLY A 51 3.01 3.02 -13.45
N SER A 52 4.04 3.49 -14.16
CA SER A 52 5.42 3.01 -13.99
C SER A 52 5.97 3.25 -12.58
N SER A 53 5.74 4.45 -12.02
CA SER A 53 6.14 4.77 -10.66
C SER A 53 5.30 4.02 -9.61
N ALA A 54 4.01 3.80 -9.87
CA ALA A 54 3.14 3.03 -8.99
C ALA A 54 3.63 1.57 -8.88
N THR A 55 3.89 0.93 -10.02
CA THR A 55 4.40 -0.45 -10.08
C THR A 55 5.74 -0.60 -9.40
N HIS A 56 6.67 0.35 -9.60
CA HIS A 56 7.98 0.31 -8.93
C HIS A 56 7.84 0.37 -7.41
N ASN A 57 7.03 1.28 -6.88
CA ASN A 57 6.78 1.37 -5.43
C ASN A 57 6.07 0.13 -4.88
N ALA A 58 5.13 -0.44 -5.64
CA ALA A 58 4.46 -1.68 -5.26
C ALA A 58 5.45 -2.86 -5.19
N GLN A 59 6.36 -2.98 -6.16
CA GLN A 59 7.42 -3.99 -6.16
C GLN A 59 8.34 -3.83 -4.95
N GLN A 60 8.79 -2.60 -4.66
CA GLN A 60 9.62 -2.31 -3.49
C GLN A 60 8.90 -2.65 -2.18
N ALA A 61 7.62 -2.31 -2.06
CA ALA A 61 6.80 -2.71 -0.91
C ALA A 61 6.76 -4.25 -0.77
N CYS A 62 6.59 -4.96 -1.89
CA CYS A 62 6.57 -6.41 -1.91
C CYS A 62 7.92 -7.09 -1.63
N HIS A 63 9.05 -6.42 -1.87
CA HIS A 63 10.35 -6.89 -1.40
C HIS A 63 10.44 -6.87 0.12
N TYR A 64 10.07 -5.75 0.77
CA TYR A 64 10.01 -5.67 2.23
C TYR A 64 9.03 -6.69 2.84
N VAL A 65 7.91 -6.95 2.18
CA VAL A 65 6.97 -8.01 2.58
C VAL A 65 7.63 -9.39 2.55
N GLN A 66 8.33 -9.76 1.47
CA GLN A 66 9.03 -11.05 1.42
C GLN A 66 10.10 -11.18 2.50
N GLU A 67 10.87 -10.12 2.74
CA GLU A 67 11.86 -10.10 3.82
C GLU A 67 11.19 -10.26 5.19
N SER A 68 10.05 -9.59 5.42
CA SER A 68 9.30 -9.73 6.68
C SER A 68 8.85 -11.17 6.92
N ILE A 69 8.28 -11.81 5.88
CA ILE A 69 7.84 -13.21 5.93
C ILE A 69 9.03 -14.14 6.20
N SER A 70 10.19 -13.86 5.59
CA SER A 70 11.42 -14.61 5.84
C SER A 70 11.87 -14.49 7.30
N GLN A 71 11.95 -13.27 7.84
CA GLN A 71 12.29 -13.04 9.26
C GLN A 71 11.28 -13.70 10.21
N TYR A 72 9.99 -13.59 9.90
CA TYR A 72 8.92 -14.24 10.67
C TYR A 72 9.10 -15.76 10.71
N ASN A 73 9.38 -16.39 9.56
CA ASN A 73 9.62 -17.83 9.47
C ASN A 73 10.91 -18.24 10.20
N LEU A 74 11.99 -17.47 10.08
CA LEU A 74 13.22 -17.70 10.84
C LEU A 74 12.95 -17.66 12.35
N GLY A 75 12.15 -16.69 12.82
CA GLY A 75 11.73 -16.57 14.20
C GLY A 75 10.89 -17.75 14.68
N LYS A 76 9.97 -18.26 13.85
CA LYS A 76 9.17 -19.45 14.17
C LYS A 76 9.99 -20.70 14.41
N SER A 77 11.14 -20.83 13.72
CA SER A 77 12.05 -21.97 13.89
C SER A 77 12.95 -21.87 15.12
N GLN A 78 12.96 -20.73 15.83
CA GLN A 78 13.77 -20.55 17.04
C GLN A 78 13.09 -21.14 18.26
N THR A 79 13.87 -21.86 19.07
CA THR A 79 13.45 -22.41 20.36
C THR A 79 13.51 -21.36 21.48
N ASP A 80 14.48 -20.44 21.41
CA ASP A 80 14.61 -19.34 22.37
C ASP A 80 13.51 -18.28 22.13
N PRO A 81 12.63 -18.02 23.12
CA PRO A 81 11.55 -17.04 23.00
C PRO A 81 12.05 -15.60 22.81
N ALA A 82 13.20 -15.22 23.36
CA ALA A 82 13.78 -13.90 23.20
C ALA A 82 14.29 -13.68 21.76
N VAL A 83 14.94 -14.70 21.20
CA VAL A 83 15.41 -14.68 19.81
C VAL A 83 14.21 -14.65 18.84
N ARG A 84 13.19 -15.48 19.09
CA ARG A 84 11.93 -15.47 18.32
C ARG A 84 11.26 -14.08 18.34
N ALA A 85 11.18 -13.43 19.49
CA ALA A 85 10.61 -12.09 19.61
C ALA A 85 11.43 -11.03 18.85
N SER A 86 12.76 -11.17 18.81
CA SER A 86 13.63 -10.29 18.02
C SER A 86 13.35 -10.41 16.51
N TYR A 87 13.19 -11.62 16.00
CA TYR A 87 12.80 -11.86 14.60
C TYR A 87 11.42 -11.29 14.27
N GLN A 88 10.43 -11.48 15.15
CA GLN A 88 9.09 -10.91 14.97
C GLN A 88 9.11 -9.37 14.95
N LYS A 89 9.91 -8.74 15.83
CA LYS A 89 10.09 -7.28 15.80
C LYS A 89 10.71 -6.81 14.48
N LYS A 90 11.72 -7.50 13.97
CA LYS A 90 12.34 -7.19 12.67
C LYS A 90 11.32 -7.30 11.53
N ALA A 91 10.51 -8.35 11.53
CA ALA A 91 9.46 -8.55 10.53
C ALA A 91 8.44 -7.40 10.53
N LEU A 92 7.95 -6.98 11.71
CA LEU A 92 7.06 -5.83 11.84
C LEU A 92 7.69 -4.51 11.36
N VAL A 93 8.98 -4.29 11.61
CA VAL A 93 9.70 -3.11 11.10
C VAL A 93 9.72 -3.11 9.57
N LEU A 94 9.94 -4.27 8.95
CA LEU A 94 9.94 -4.41 7.48
C LEU A 94 8.55 -4.12 6.90
N LEU A 95 7.47 -4.62 7.52
CA LEU A 95 6.10 -4.28 7.14
C LEU A 95 5.81 -2.77 7.29
N GLY A 96 6.35 -2.14 8.34
CA GLY A 96 6.29 -0.69 8.54
C GLY A 96 6.98 0.10 7.42
N LYS A 97 8.09 -0.40 6.88
CA LYS A 97 8.78 0.19 5.71
C LYS A 97 8.02 -0.01 4.40
N ALA A 98 7.31 -1.14 4.27
CA ALA A 98 6.49 -1.43 3.09
C ALA A 98 5.26 -0.51 2.97
N LEU A 99 4.64 -0.15 4.10
CA LEU A 99 3.40 0.62 4.14
C LEU A 99 3.45 1.96 3.37
N PRO A 100 4.41 2.88 3.58
CA PRO A 100 4.45 4.14 2.83
C PRO A 100 4.65 3.93 1.32
N LEU A 101 5.42 2.93 0.91
CA LEU A 101 5.61 2.58 -0.51
C LEU A 101 4.30 2.07 -1.13
N ALA A 102 3.58 1.20 -0.42
CA ALA A 102 2.28 0.73 -0.85
C ALA A 102 1.24 1.87 -0.88
N ALA A 103 1.31 2.84 0.03
CA ALA A 103 0.44 4.01 0.02
C ALA A 103 0.70 4.92 -1.18
N ILE A 104 1.96 5.15 -1.55
CA ILE A 104 2.34 5.89 -2.76
C ILE A 104 1.81 5.15 -4.00
N ALA A 105 2.03 3.84 -4.05
CA ALA A 105 1.54 3.01 -5.15
C ALA A 105 0.01 3.05 -5.26
N ALA A 106 -0.71 2.90 -4.15
CA ALA A 106 -2.16 2.93 -4.09
C ALA A 106 -2.76 4.30 -4.47
N GLY A 107 -2.07 5.38 -4.12
CA GLY A 107 -2.45 6.74 -4.53
C GLY A 107 -2.29 6.98 -6.02
N ALA A 108 -1.35 6.30 -6.68
CA ALA A 108 -1.11 6.40 -8.11
C ALA A 108 -1.90 5.38 -8.95
N ASN A 109 -2.16 4.20 -8.41
CA ASN A 109 -2.98 3.14 -9.03
C ASN A 109 -3.83 2.43 -7.95
N GLY A 110 -5.16 2.45 -8.13
CA GLY A 110 -6.12 1.84 -7.23
C GLY A 110 -5.96 0.33 -7.03
N GLU A 111 -5.32 -0.37 -7.96
CA GLU A 111 -5.05 -1.82 -7.84
C GLU A 111 -4.22 -2.18 -6.60
N TYR A 112 -3.39 -1.25 -6.11
CA TYR A 112 -2.55 -1.47 -4.93
C TYR A 112 -3.23 -1.10 -3.60
N GLN A 113 -4.50 -0.67 -3.61
CA GLN A 113 -5.24 -0.33 -2.38
C GLN A 113 -5.40 -1.52 -1.43
N ALA A 114 -5.55 -2.73 -1.96
CA ALA A 114 -5.63 -3.94 -1.14
C ALA A 114 -4.32 -4.20 -0.39
N LEU A 115 -3.18 -3.98 -1.05
CA LEU A 115 -1.85 -4.08 -0.44
C LEU A 115 -1.65 -3.07 0.68
N GLN A 116 -1.95 -1.80 0.42
CA GLN A 116 -1.90 -0.74 1.42
C GLN A 116 -2.81 -1.07 2.63
N THR A 117 -4.04 -1.51 2.37
CA THR A 117 -5.01 -1.83 3.43
C THR A 117 -4.49 -2.96 4.30
N THR A 118 -3.99 -4.04 3.70
CA THR A 118 -3.44 -5.18 4.44
C THR A 118 -2.23 -4.76 5.27
N LEU A 119 -1.30 -3.99 4.70
CA LEU A 119 -0.13 -3.47 5.42
C LEU A 119 -0.49 -2.53 6.57
N SER A 120 -1.57 -1.74 6.43
CA SER A 120 -2.02 -0.83 7.49
C SER A 120 -2.48 -1.58 8.74
N GLN A 121 -2.89 -2.85 8.59
CA GLN A 121 -3.29 -3.72 9.69
C GLN A 121 -2.11 -4.41 10.37
N ALA A 122 -0.90 -4.37 9.81
CA ALA A 122 0.29 -5.05 10.37
C ALA A 122 0.66 -4.58 11.79
N SER A 123 0.27 -3.36 12.16
CA SER A 123 0.49 -2.82 13.51
C SER A 123 -0.57 -3.26 14.55
N ARG A 124 -1.70 -3.81 14.08
CA ARG A 124 -2.89 -4.10 14.91
C ARG A 124 -3.20 -5.59 14.99
N VAL A 125 -2.87 -6.33 13.94
CA VAL A 125 -3.21 -7.75 13.77
C VAL A 125 -1.91 -8.55 13.75
N PRO A 126 -1.87 -9.74 14.39
CA PRO A 126 -0.69 -10.60 14.34
C PRO A 126 -0.34 -10.95 12.89
N GLU A 127 0.95 -10.86 12.59
CA GLU A 127 1.51 -11.08 11.26
C GLU A 127 1.11 -12.42 10.65
N SER A 128 0.94 -13.47 11.47
CA SER A 128 0.48 -14.80 11.06
C SER A 128 -0.80 -14.79 10.21
N LEU A 129 -1.74 -13.88 10.51
CA LEU A 129 -3.01 -13.76 9.80
C LEU A 129 -2.88 -12.97 8.49
N LEU A 130 -1.86 -12.14 8.39
CA LEU A 130 -1.63 -11.24 7.25
C LEU A 130 -0.77 -11.91 6.18
N ILE A 131 0.14 -12.82 6.56
CA ILE A 131 1.10 -13.46 5.65
C ILE A 131 0.41 -14.02 4.40
N ASN A 132 -0.67 -14.79 4.54
CA ASN A 132 -1.32 -15.38 3.37
C ASN A 132 -1.87 -14.33 2.39
N ALA A 133 -2.48 -13.26 2.91
CA ALA A 133 -3.01 -12.18 2.09
C ALA A 133 -1.87 -11.41 1.39
N LEU A 134 -0.82 -11.08 2.15
CA LEU A 134 0.36 -10.38 1.65
C LEU A 134 1.10 -11.19 0.57
N THR A 135 1.28 -12.50 0.78
CA THR A 135 1.91 -13.38 -0.22
C THR A 135 1.09 -13.41 -1.51
N ARG A 136 -0.23 -13.55 -1.44
CA ARG A 136 -1.08 -13.57 -2.64
C ARG A 136 -1.06 -12.25 -3.39
N GLN A 137 -1.18 -11.13 -2.68
CA GLN A 137 -1.14 -9.80 -3.29
C GLN A 137 0.22 -9.53 -3.94
N CYS A 138 1.32 -9.90 -3.29
CA CYS A 138 2.66 -9.69 -3.85
C CYS A 138 3.03 -10.65 -4.99
N ALA A 139 2.46 -11.85 -5.03
CA ALA A 139 2.65 -12.77 -6.16
C ALA A 139 2.11 -12.22 -7.48
N GLN A 140 1.13 -11.31 -7.44
CA GLN A 140 0.60 -10.64 -8.63
C GLN A 140 1.44 -9.42 -9.07
N ILE A 141 2.27 -8.88 -8.17
CA ILE A 141 3.02 -7.63 -8.35
C ILE A 141 4.46 -7.90 -8.77
N LEU A 142 5.06 -8.96 -8.24
CA LEU A 142 6.43 -9.34 -8.53
C LEU A 142 6.46 -10.29 -9.74
N PRO A 143 7.13 -9.94 -10.85
CA PRO A 143 7.47 -10.91 -11.87
C PRO A 143 8.40 -11.96 -11.24
N ASN A 144 8.25 -13.24 -11.63
CA ASN A 144 8.99 -14.40 -11.07
C ASN A 144 10.40 -14.04 -10.56
N SER A 145 10.66 -14.35 -9.30
CA SER A 145 11.68 -13.82 -8.38
C SER A 145 13.17 -14.04 -8.73
N ASN A 146 13.54 -14.14 -10.01
CA ASN A 146 14.94 -14.30 -10.43
C ASN A 146 15.63 -12.98 -10.80
N GLN A 147 14.99 -11.84 -10.54
CA GLN A 147 15.61 -10.52 -10.71
C GLN A 147 16.08 -9.97 -9.37
N GLN A 148 17.35 -10.25 -9.15
CA GLN A 148 18.29 -9.57 -8.29
C GLN A 148 17.97 -8.08 -8.14
N VAL A 149 17.79 -7.67 -6.89
CA VAL A 149 17.57 -6.29 -6.47
C VAL A 149 18.78 -5.44 -6.90
N PRO A 150 18.61 -4.38 -7.72
CA PRO A 150 19.64 -3.37 -7.87
C PRO A 150 19.59 -2.46 -6.64
N GLY A 151 20.41 -2.78 -5.62
CA GLY A 151 20.53 -1.96 -4.42
C GLY A 151 20.64 -2.76 -3.12
N GLY A 152 21.75 -3.50 -2.99
CA GLY A 152 22.35 -4.04 -1.77
C GLY A 152 21.53 -4.09 -0.47
N TYR A 153 20.96 -5.26 -0.20
CA TYR A 153 21.03 -5.85 1.14
C TYR A 153 21.62 -7.26 1.00
N VAL A 154 22.93 -7.39 1.22
CA VAL A 154 23.56 -8.69 1.40
C VAL A 154 23.26 -9.09 2.84
N PRO A 155 22.43 -10.12 3.11
CA PRO A 155 22.30 -10.62 4.47
C PRO A 155 23.69 -11.07 4.95
N PRO A 156 24.10 -10.76 6.20
CA PRO A 156 25.36 -11.30 6.70
C PRO A 156 25.30 -12.82 6.60
N ALA A 157 26.23 -13.40 5.84
CA ALA A 157 26.43 -14.83 5.81
C ALA A 157 26.58 -15.30 7.26
N ASN A 158 25.74 -16.25 7.66
CA ASN A 158 25.83 -16.91 8.95
C ASN A 158 27.17 -17.68 8.98
N VAL A 159 28.22 -17.06 9.53
CA VAL A 159 29.48 -17.71 9.89
C VAL A 159 29.33 -18.41 11.24
N ASN A 160 28.40 -19.35 11.34
CA ASN A 160 28.34 -20.36 12.40
C ASN A 160 27.83 -21.69 11.82
N ALA A 161 28.45 -22.12 10.72
CA ALA A 161 28.62 -23.54 10.43
C ALA A 161 30.01 -23.92 10.94
N GLY A 162 30.06 -24.92 11.80
CA GLY A 162 31.12 -25.09 12.81
C GLY A 162 32.54 -25.28 12.29
N GLN A 163 33.47 -24.88 13.17
CA GLN A 163 34.70 -25.59 13.53
C GLN A 163 35.28 -24.94 14.79
#